data_AF-A0A7Y6CVH4-F1
#
_entry.id   AF-A0A7Y6CVH4-F1
#
_cell.length_a   1.000
_cell.length_b   1.000
_cell.length_c   1.000
_cell.angle_alpha   90.00
_cell.angle_beta   90.00
_cell.angle_gamma   90.00
#
_symmetry.space_group_name_H-M   'P 1'
#
loop_
_entity.id
_entity.type
_entity.pdbx_description
1 polymer ?
#
loop_
_entity_poly.entity_id
_entity_poly.type
_entity_poly.pdbx_seq_one_letter_code
_entity_poly.pdbx_strand_id
1 'polypeptide(L)'
;NLGVTIVAVPTVRDADGLALSSRNRRLSPTERERALALPRALATRDVDAARAALAGLDVDYVEVADFDPPVLAAAVRVGATRLIDNVVLEEEA
;
A
#
# COMPACT_ATOMS: atom_id res chain seq x y z
N ASN A 1 -14.28 -14.85 24.38
CA ASN A 1 -14.45 -13.38 24.51
C ASN A 1 -13.15 -12.81 25.05
N LEU A 2 -12.56 -11.83 24.37
CA LEU A 2 -11.40 -11.09 24.87
C LEU A 2 -11.93 -9.71 25.31
N GLY A 3 -11.80 -9.37 26.60
CA GLY A 3 -12.28 -8.09 27.16
C GLY A 3 -11.39 -6.91 26.78
N VAL A 4 -11.06 -6.77 25.49
CA VAL A 4 -10.12 -5.79 24.95
C VAL A 4 -10.80 -4.95 23.87
N THR A 5 -10.43 -3.67 23.82
CA THR A 5 -10.85 -2.75 22.76
C THR A 5 -9.73 -2.60 21.75
N ILE A 6 -10.04 -2.78 20.46
CA ILE A 6 -9.10 -2.51 19.36
C ILE A 6 -9.32 -1.07 18.90
N VAL A 7 -8.24 -0.30 18.83
CA VAL A 7 -8.25 1.05 18.27
C VAL A 7 -7.43 1.04 16.98
N ALA A 8 -8.11 1.18 15.83
CA ALA A 8 -7.44 1.34 14.55
C ALA A 8 -6.84 2.75 14.45
N VAL A 9 -5.63 2.86 13.89
CA VAL A 9 -4.95 4.13 13.66
C VAL A 9 -4.56 4.24 12.18
N PRO A 10 -4.56 5.45 11.60
CA PRO A 10 -4.15 5.65 10.21
C PRO A 10 -2.71 5.19 9.96
N THR A 11 -2.44 4.72 8.74
CA THR A 11 -1.07 4.42 8.28
C THR A 11 -0.22 5.69 8.31
N VAL A 12 0.83 5.68 9.12
CA VAL A 12 1.83 6.76 9.11
C VAL A 12 2.69 6.63 7.86
N ARG A 13 2.88 7.74 7.16
CA ARG A 13 3.65 7.81 5.91
C ARG A 13 4.87 8.71 6.10
N ASP A 14 5.93 8.42 5.34
CA ASP A 14 7.08 9.31 5.21
C ASP A 14 6.70 10.55 4.39
N ALA A 15 7.59 11.55 4.32
CA ALA A 15 7.32 12.80 3.62
C ALA A 15 7.05 12.63 2.10
N ASP A 16 7.54 11.52 1.52
CA ASP A 16 7.33 11.14 0.12
C ASP A 16 6.07 10.28 -0.11
N GLY A 17 5.30 10.01 0.96
CA GLY A 17 4.05 9.25 0.93
C GLY A 17 4.23 7.74 1.11
N LEU A 18 5.46 7.21 1.13
CA LEU A 18 5.69 5.78 1.39
C LEU A 18 5.23 5.42 2.80
N ALA A 19 4.43 4.35 2.93
CA ALA A 19 4.04 3.83 4.25
C ALA A 19 5.29 3.51 5.08
N LEU A 20 5.33 3.98 6.33
CA LEU A 20 6.47 3.72 7.21
C LEU A 20 6.53 2.23 7.55
N SER A 21 7.67 1.62 7.24
CA SER A 21 7.95 0.23 7.57
C SER A 21 9.41 0.04 7.90
N SER A 22 9.71 -0.78 8.90
CA SER A 22 11.10 -1.19 9.19
C SER A 22 11.76 -1.90 8.00
N ARG A 23 10.95 -2.47 7.09
CA ARG A 23 11.40 -3.06 5.82
C ARG A 23 11.98 -2.03 4.85
N ASN A 24 11.57 -0.75 4.93
CA ASN A 24 12.07 0.30 4.04
C ASN A 24 13.59 0.50 4.20
N ARG A 25 14.16 0.17 5.38
CA ARG A 25 15.61 0.18 5.62
C ARG A 25 16.41 -0.80 4.74
N ARG A 26 15.73 -1.78 4.13
CA ARG A 26 16.36 -2.78 3.24
C ARG A 26 16.43 -2.30 1.78
N LEU A 27 15.73 -1.22 1.45
CA LEU A 27 15.74 -0.64 0.12
C LEU A 27 17.01 0.19 -0.05
N SER A 28 17.72 -0.02 -1.15
CA SER A 28 18.68 0.96 -1.66
C SER A 28 17.96 2.26 -2.04
N PRO A 29 18.67 3.39 -2.23
CA PRO A 29 18.05 4.65 -2.64
C PRO A 29 17.21 4.53 -3.92
N THR A 30 17.72 3.83 -4.95
CA THR A 30 16.98 3.61 -6.21
C THR A 30 15.77 2.71 -6.02
N GLU A 31 15.86 1.68 -5.18
CA GLU A 31 14.69 0.85 -4.84
C GLU A 31 13.65 1.64 -4.05
N ARG A 32 14.08 2.55 -3.17
CA ARG A 32 13.17 3.44 -2.45
C ARG A 32 12.40 4.35 -3.41
N GLU A 33 13.07 4.95 -4.39
CA GLU A 33 12.42 5.77 -5.42
C GLU A 33 11.38 4.96 -6.21
N ARG A 34 11.70 3.72 -6.59
CA ARG A 34 10.77 2.82 -7.27
C ARG A 34 9.59 2.42 -6.38
N ALA A 35 9.81 2.22 -5.08
CA ALA A 35 8.77 1.88 -4.12
C ALA A 35 7.69 2.97 -3.99
N LEU A 36 7.97 4.23 -4.34
CA LEU A 36 6.97 5.30 -4.37
C LEU A 36 5.86 5.07 -5.40
N ALA A 37 6.02 4.15 -6.34
CA ALA A 37 4.93 3.72 -7.21
C ALA A 37 3.76 3.12 -6.42
N LEU A 38 4.02 2.45 -5.29
CA LEU A 38 2.99 1.82 -4.45
C LEU A 38 1.97 2.81 -3.88
N PRO A 39 2.36 3.85 -3.11
CA PRO A 39 1.39 4.83 -2.61
C PRO A 39 0.75 5.64 -3.73
N ARG A 40 1.46 5.91 -4.83
CA ARG A 40 0.89 6.62 -6.00
C ARG A 40 -0.20 5.80 -6.70
N ALA A 41 0.02 4.49 -6.85
CA ALA A 41 -0.96 3.58 -7.42
C ALA A 41 -2.22 3.51 -6.54
N LEU A 42 -2.06 3.40 -5.23
CA LEU A 42 -3.20 3.36 -4.30
C LEU A 42 -3.97 4.68 -4.25
N ALA A 43 -3.30 5.82 -4.42
CA ALA A 43 -3.96 7.12 -4.47
C ALA A 43 -4.98 7.26 -5.62
N THR A 44 -4.89 6.40 -6.65
CA THR A 44 -5.89 6.35 -7.73
C THR A 44 -7.25 5.85 -7.26
N ARG A 45 -7.30 5.06 -6.17
CA ARG A 45 -8.50 4.36 -5.66
C ARG A 45 -9.23 3.50 -6.69
N ASP A 46 -8.55 3.15 -7.78
CA ASP A 46 -9.07 2.33 -8.86
C ASP A 46 -8.15 1.13 -9.07
N VAL A 47 -8.73 -0.07 -9.09
CA VAL A 47 -7.95 -1.31 -9.14
C VAL A 47 -7.18 -1.46 -10.46
N ASP A 48 -7.75 -1.02 -11.58
CA ASP A 48 -7.15 -1.16 -12.91
C ASP A 48 -6.06 -0.10 -13.11
N ALA A 49 -6.31 1.14 -12.68
CA ALA A 49 -5.31 2.20 -12.68
C ALA A 49 -4.13 1.87 -11.76
N ALA A 50 -4.39 1.31 -10.58
CA ALA A 50 -3.35 0.85 -9.66
C ALA A 50 -2.51 -0.29 -10.27
N ARG A 51 -3.15 -1.27 -10.92
CA ARG A 51 -2.45 -2.34 -11.66
C ARG A 51 -1.55 -1.79 -12.76
N ALA A 52 -2.07 -0.86 -13.56
CA ALA A 52 -1.30 -0.21 -14.63
C ALA A 52 -0.09 0.56 -14.08
N ALA A 53 -0.27 1.31 -12.99
CA ALA A 53 0.79 2.08 -12.33
C ALA A 53 1.90 1.20 -11.74
N LEU A 54 1.59 -0.04 -11.35
CA LEU A 54 2.53 -0.98 -10.75
C LEU A 54 3.17 -1.98 -11.73
N ALA A 55 2.80 -1.94 -13.02
CA ALA A 55 3.27 -2.89 -14.03
C ALA A 55 4.81 -2.98 -14.20
N GLY A 56 5.56 -1.98 -13.72
CA GLY A 56 7.03 -1.96 -13.71
C GLY A 56 7.71 -2.59 -12.47
N LEU A 57 6.92 -3.17 -11.56
CA LEU A 57 7.39 -3.87 -10.35
C LEU A 57 7.00 -5.34 -10.39
N ASP A 58 7.62 -6.15 -9.52
CA ASP A 58 7.16 -7.51 -9.26
C ASP A 58 5.92 -7.45 -8.36
N VAL A 59 4.74 -7.59 -8.96
CA VAL A 59 3.45 -7.44 -8.27
C VAL A 59 2.98 -8.81 -7.75
N ASP A 60 2.74 -8.90 -6.44
CA ASP A 60 2.08 -10.06 -5.84
C ASP A 60 0.57 -9.98 -6.03
N TYR A 61 -0.03 -8.84 -5.67
CA TYR A 61 -1.46 -8.60 -5.86
C TYR A 61 -1.78 -7.09 -5.88
N VAL A 62 -2.92 -6.77 -6.50
CA VAL A 62 -3.64 -5.49 -6.41
C VAL A 62 -5.13 -5.83 -6.41
N GLU A 63 -5.78 -5.73 -5.26
CA GLU A 63 -7.12 -6.30 -5.06
C GLU A 63 -7.97 -5.40 -4.18
N VAL A 64 -9.28 -5.37 -4.45
CA VAL A 64 -10.26 -4.79 -3.54
C VAL A 64 -10.67 -5.89 -2.56
N ALA A 65 -10.34 -5.70 -1.29
CA ALA A 65 -10.72 -6.57 -0.21
C ALA A 65 -12.09 -6.18 0.35
N ASP A 66 -12.90 -7.20 0.63
CA ASP A 66 -14.26 -7.10 1.17
C ASP A 66 -14.23 -6.77 2.67
N PHE A 67 -13.92 -5.50 2.96
CA PHE A 67 -14.07 -4.87 4.26
C PHE A 67 -15.24 -3.89 4.22
N ASP A 68 -15.67 -3.45 5.39
CA ASP A 68 -16.68 -2.38 5.53
C ASP A 68 -16.03 -1.20 6.27
N PRO A 69 -15.62 -0.13 5.57
CA PRO A 69 -15.65 0.08 4.11
C PRO A 69 -14.62 -0.74 3.30
N PRO A 70 -14.81 -0.95 1.97
CA PRO A 70 -13.89 -1.73 1.13
C PRO A 70 -12.49 -1.14 1.09
N VAL A 71 -11.48 -1.98 0.84
CA VAL A 71 -10.06 -1.56 0.86
C VAL A 71 -9.36 -1.99 -0.42
N LEU A 72 -8.76 -1.06 -1.14
CA LEU A 72 -7.80 -1.38 -2.19
C LEU A 72 -6.45 -1.68 -1.55
N ALA A 73 -6.00 -2.92 -1.64
CA ALA A 73 -4.74 -3.39 -1.09
C ALA A 73 -3.78 -3.81 -2.21
N ALA A 74 -2.50 -3.53 -2.03
CA ALA A 74 -1.46 -3.93 -2.97
C ALA A 74 -0.22 -4.47 -2.26
N ALA A 75 0.43 -5.42 -2.92
CA ALA A 75 1.73 -5.94 -2.51
C ALA A 75 2.66 -6.06 -3.70
N VAL A 76 3.90 -5.57 -3.53
CA VAL A 76 4.93 -5.58 -4.56
C VAL A 76 6.29 -5.97 -3.95
N ARG A 77 7.17 -6.57 -4.75
CA ARG A 77 8.59 -6.69 -4.43
C ARG A 77 9.38 -5.63 -5.17
N VAL A 78 10.28 -4.99 -4.44
CA VAL A 78 11.31 -4.10 -4.97
C VAL A 78 12.66 -4.67 -4.54
N GLY A 79 13.39 -5.22 -5.51
CA GLY A 79 14.52 -6.09 -5.24
C GLY A 79 14.09 -7.30 -4.41
N ALA A 80 14.77 -7.56 -3.30
CA ALA A 80 14.42 -8.64 -2.37
C ALA A 80 13.35 -8.24 -1.33
N THR A 81 12.92 -6.97 -1.30
CA THR A 81 12.04 -6.45 -0.25
C THR A 81 10.59 -6.44 -0.71
N ARG A 82 9.73 -7.20 0.00
CA ARG A 82 8.28 -7.17 -0.18
C ARG A 82 7.66 -6.03 0.64
N LEU A 83 6.92 -5.16 -0.03
CA LEU A 83 6.18 -4.04 0.55
C LEU A 83 4.68 -4.30 0.39
N ILE A 84 3.91 -3.83 1.37
CA ILE A 84 2.45 -3.83 1.34
C ILE A 84 1.96 -2.43 1.69
N ASP A 85 0.85 -2.04 1.11
CA ASP A 85 0.13 -0.83 1.49
C ASP A 85 -1.35 -0.99 1.07
N ASN A 86 -2.22 -0.15 1.61
CA ASN A 86 -3.63 -0.14 1.27
C ASN A 86 -4.23 1.26 1.42
N VAL A 87 -5.40 1.45 0.83
CA VAL A 87 -6.25 2.63 1.02
C VAL A 87 -7.70 2.18 1.14
N VAL A 88 -8.44 2.86 2.02
CA VAL A 88 -9.89 2.69 2.12
C VAL A 88 -10.57 3.32 0.90
N LEU A 89 -11.48 2.58 0.29
CA LEU A 89 -12.38 3.04 -0.75
C LEU A 89 -13.67 3.51 -0.07
N GLU A 90 -13.67 4.76 0.38
CA GLU A 90 -14.92 5.41 0.79
C GLU A 90 -15.69 5.80 -0.49
N GLU A 91 -17.02 5.67 -0.48
CA GLU A 91 -17.85 6.47 -1.36
C GLU A 91 -17.64 7.93 -0.95
N GLU A 92 -17.30 8.81 -1.89
CA GLU A 92 -17.23 10.25 -1.63
C GLU A 92 -18.55 10.70 -0.98
N ALA A 93 -18.44 11.26 0.23
CA ALA A 93 -19.57 11.86 0.95
C ALA A 93 -20.09 13.13 0.27
#